data_AF-A0A2W5ALZ2-F1
#
_entry.id   AF-A0A2W5ALZ2-F1
#
_cell.length_a   1.000
_cell.length_b   1.000
_cell.length_c   1.000
_cell.angle_alpha   90.00
_cell.angle_beta   90.00
_cell.angle_gamma   90.00
#
_symmetry.space_group_name_H-M   'P 1'
#
loop_
_entity.id
_entity.type
_entity.pdbx_description
1 polymer ?
#
loop_
_entity_poly.entity_id
_entity_poly.type
_entity_poly.pdbx_seq_one_letter_code
_entity_poly.pdbx_strand_id
1 'polypeptide(L)'
;ALGWLPRWAAWLVPTSARNYEPRSVASGETTDILIFLMGEPNPTPEMKAAIRAGAEWLKSVEVHDKSFEMTDDGRKLIDKPGAGPLWSRNYDIVTGQPIFGDKDQKIHDDVNNISIGRRNGYSWWIASPQKALDAYAEWSAANS
;
A
#
# COMPACT_ATOMS: atom_id res chain seq x y z
N ALA A 1 -41.55 -1.17 -19.00
CA ALA A 1 -40.84 -0.61 -17.84
C ALA A 1 -39.36 -0.95 -17.99
N LEU A 2 -38.52 0.06 -18.23
CA LEU A 2 -37.08 -0.09 -18.46
C LEU A 2 -36.38 -0.30 -17.12
N GLY A 3 -35.86 -1.50 -16.88
CA GLY A 3 -34.99 -1.79 -15.75
C GLY A 3 -33.57 -1.33 -16.06
N TRP A 4 -33.12 -0.27 -15.40
CA TRP A 4 -31.70 0.08 -15.37
C TRP A 4 -31.07 -0.56 -14.14
N LEU A 5 -30.10 -1.45 -14.35
CA LEU A 5 -29.17 -1.88 -13.31
C LEU A 5 -28.21 -0.71 -13.02
N PRO A 6 -27.91 -0.37 -11.75
CA PRO A 6 -27.00 0.74 -11.47
C PRO A 6 -25.58 0.37 -11.90
N ARG A 7 -25.07 1.15 -12.85
CA ARG A 7 -23.77 1.05 -13.52
C ARG A 7 -22.57 1.34 -12.60
N TRP A 8 -22.78 1.43 -11.28
CA TRP A 8 -21.83 2.00 -10.32
C TRP A 8 -20.97 0.94 -9.61
N ALA A 9 -21.42 -0.31 -9.50
CA ALA A 9 -20.68 -1.36 -8.79
C ALA A 9 -19.42 -1.85 -9.52
N ALA A 10 -19.28 -1.58 -10.82
CA ALA A 10 -18.17 -2.05 -11.63
C ALA A 10 -16.90 -1.18 -11.56
N TRP A 11 -16.95 0.01 -10.96
CA TRP A 11 -15.88 1.03 -11.05
C TRP A 11 -14.99 1.16 -9.81
N LEU A 12 -15.27 0.43 -8.73
CA LEU A 12 -14.50 0.49 -7.48
C LEU A 12 -13.62 -0.74 -7.22
N VAL A 13 -13.37 -1.54 -8.26
CA VAL A 13 -12.44 -2.66 -8.14
C VAL A 13 -11.08 -2.18 -8.64
N PRO A 14 -9.99 -2.31 -7.84
CA PRO A 14 -8.66 -1.91 -8.30
C PRO A 14 -8.36 -2.53 -9.66
N THR A 15 -7.84 -1.76 -10.60
CA THR A 15 -7.49 -2.24 -11.94
C THR A 15 -5.98 -2.21 -12.13
N SER A 16 -5.47 -3.13 -12.94
CA SER A 16 -4.05 -3.17 -13.31
C SER A 16 -3.69 -1.86 -14.04
N ALA A 17 -2.60 -1.19 -13.65
CA ALA A 17 -2.12 0.00 -14.36
C ALA A 17 -1.20 -0.35 -15.57
N ARG A 18 -0.33 -1.36 -15.47
CA ARG A 18 0.47 -1.94 -16.58
C ARG A 18 0.31 -3.46 -16.64
N ASN A 19 0.58 -4.11 -17.78
CA ASN A 19 0.44 -5.59 -17.98
C ASN A 19 1.14 -6.49 -16.94
N TYR A 20 1.92 -5.93 -16.03
CA TYR A 20 2.71 -6.59 -14.98
C TYR A 20 2.46 -5.96 -13.59
N GLU A 21 1.37 -5.23 -13.42
CA GLU A 21 0.87 -4.75 -12.14
C GLU A 21 -0.40 -5.54 -11.79
N PRO A 22 -0.34 -6.47 -10.83
CA PRO A 22 -1.52 -7.20 -10.39
C PRO A 22 -2.57 -6.22 -9.82
N ARG A 23 -3.83 -6.64 -9.83
CA ARG A 23 -4.86 -5.99 -9.01
C ARG A 23 -4.40 -6.03 -7.55
N SER A 24 -3.98 -4.89 -7.01
CA SER A 24 -3.37 -4.77 -5.69
C SER A 24 -3.87 -3.55 -4.93
N VAL A 25 -3.71 -3.55 -3.61
CA VAL A 25 -3.76 -2.33 -2.81
C VAL A 25 -2.37 -1.72 -2.77
N ALA A 26 -2.24 -0.45 -3.14
CA ALA A 26 -0.97 0.27 -3.17
C ALA A 26 -0.80 1.12 -1.91
N SER A 27 0.11 0.76 -1.01
CA SER A 27 0.28 1.45 0.28
C SER A 27 0.68 2.92 0.14
N GLY A 28 1.49 3.24 -0.87
CA GLY A 28 1.87 4.61 -1.19
C GLY A 28 0.67 5.47 -1.60
N GLU A 29 -0.21 4.95 -2.46
CA GLU A 29 -1.41 5.68 -2.90
C GLU A 29 -2.44 5.79 -1.76
N THR A 30 -2.59 4.74 -0.93
CA THR A 30 -3.38 4.80 0.29
C THR A 30 -2.88 5.91 1.22
N THR A 31 -1.56 6.08 1.35
CA THR A 31 -0.96 7.15 2.16
C THR A 31 -1.43 8.52 1.70
N ASP A 32 -1.32 8.80 0.40
CA ASP A 32 -1.67 10.11 -0.17
C ASP A 32 -3.18 10.38 -0.07
N ILE A 33 -4.01 9.37 -0.30
CA ILE A 33 -5.47 9.47 -0.13
C ILE A 33 -5.83 9.77 1.32
N LEU A 34 -5.23 9.08 2.29
CA LEU A 34 -5.51 9.32 3.71
C LEU A 34 -5.15 10.74 4.13
N ILE A 35 -3.96 11.21 3.75
CA ILE A 35 -3.52 12.58 4.04
C ILE A 35 -4.48 13.59 3.42
N PHE A 36 -4.91 13.37 2.18
CA PHE A 36 -5.90 14.22 1.51
C PHE A 36 -7.24 14.25 2.28
N LEU A 37 -7.79 13.09 2.65
CA LEU A 37 -9.07 13.00 3.36
C LEU A 37 -9.01 13.63 4.75
N MET A 38 -7.90 13.48 5.47
CA MET A 38 -7.71 14.11 6.78
C MET A 38 -7.58 15.63 6.70
N GLY A 39 -7.26 16.18 5.53
CA GLY A 39 -7.21 17.61 5.27
C GLY A 39 -8.60 18.26 5.07
N GLU A 40 -9.67 17.48 4.94
CA GLU A 40 -11.04 18.02 4.85
C GLU A 40 -11.47 18.64 6.19
N PRO A 41 -11.84 19.94 6.24
CA PRO A 41 -12.23 20.60 7.49
C PRO A 41 -13.47 20.02 8.16
N ASN A 42 -14.44 19.50 7.39
CA ASN A 42 -15.69 18.94 7.93
C ASN A 42 -15.98 17.55 7.32
N PRO A 43 -15.20 16.51 7.67
CA PRO A 43 -15.32 15.21 7.02
C PRO A 43 -16.63 14.53 7.42
N THR A 44 -17.30 13.92 6.43
CA THR A 44 -18.55 13.17 6.68
C THR A 44 -18.28 11.94 7.54
N PRO A 45 -19.30 11.34 8.18
CA PRO A 45 -19.15 10.08 8.91
C PRO A 45 -18.49 8.98 8.08
N GLU A 46 -18.81 8.88 6.80
CA GLU A 46 -18.24 7.89 5.86
C GLU A 46 -16.75 8.19 5.59
N MET A 47 -16.38 9.46 5.43
CA MET A 47 -14.98 9.86 5.29
C MET A 47 -14.19 9.51 6.56
N LYS A 48 -14.75 9.81 7.75
CA LYS A 48 -14.13 9.45 9.03
C LYS A 48 -13.92 7.93 9.14
N ALA A 49 -14.92 7.14 8.74
CA ALA A 49 -14.81 5.68 8.73
C ALA A 49 -13.72 5.19 7.76
N ALA A 50 -13.65 5.76 6.54
CA ALA A 50 -12.62 5.42 5.56
C ALA A 50 -11.21 5.78 6.04
N ILE A 51 -11.03 6.94 6.67
CA ILE A 51 -9.76 7.38 7.26
C ILE A 51 -9.31 6.38 8.33
N ARG A 52 -10.20 6.03 9.27
CA ARG A 52 -9.90 5.08 10.35
C ARG A 52 -9.53 3.71 9.80
N ALA A 53 -10.35 3.17 8.88
CA ALA A 53 -10.09 1.87 8.27
C ALA A 53 -8.76 1.83 7.50
N GLY A 54 -8.40 2.89 6.78
CA GLY A 54 -7.14 2.96 6.06
C GLY A 54 -5.92 3.08 6.99
N ALA A 55 -6.02 3.86 8.07
CA ALA A 55 -4.97 3.94 9.08
C ALA A 55 -4.78 2.60 9.81
N GLU A 56 -5.87 1.94 10.19
CA GLU A 56 -5.86 0.58 10.76
C GLU A 56 -5.23 -0.43 9.80
N TRP A 57 -5.58 -0.37 8.52
CA TRP A 57 -4.99 -1.24 7.51
C TRP A 57 -3.49 -1.01 7.38
N LEU A 58 -3.03 0.24 7.23
CA LEU A 58 -1.60 0.55 7.18
C LEU A 58 -0.87 0.03 8.42
N LYS A 59 -1.45 0.19 9.61
CA LYS A 59 -0.86 -0.33 10.84
C LYS A 59 -0.80 -1.86 10.85
N SER A 60 -1.80 -2.54 10.30
CA SER A 60 -1.87 -4.00 10.27
C SER A 60 -0.86 -4.68 9.35
N VAL A 61 -0.38 -3.96 8.32
CA VAL A 61 0.53 -4.50 7.30
C VAL A 61 1.96 -3.97 7.38
N GLU A 62 2.29 -3.16 8.39
CA GLU A 62 3.67 -2.69 8.60
C GLU A 62 4.58 -3.85 9.02
N VAL A 63 5.83 -3.83 8.54
CA VAL A 63 6.88 -4.78 8.98
C VAL A 63 8.00 -4.01 9.65
N HIS A 64 8.54 -4.56 10.74
CA HIS A 64 9.69 -4.01 11.47
C HIS A 64 10.92 -4.89 11.27
N ASP A 65 12.08 -4.41 11.75
CA ASP A 65 13.33 -5.16 11.74
C ASP A 65 13.79 -5.60 10.35
N LYS A 66 13.35 -4.88 9.31
CA LYS A 66 13.71 -5.13 7.90
C LYS A 66 14.25 -3.87 7.25
N SER A 67 15.08 -4.06 6.22
CA SER A 67 15.51 -2.97 5.34
C SER A 67 15.53 -3.40 3.88
N PHE A 68 15.13 -2.48 2.99
CA PHE A 68 15.20 -2.68 1.55
C PHE A 68 16.31 -1.80 0.97
N GLU A 69 17.53 -2.33 0.95
CA GLU A 69 18.75 -1.58 0.65
C GLU A 69 19.65 -2.29 -0.35
N MET A 70 20.59 -1.54 -0.94
CA MET A 70 21.53 -2.08 -1.92
C MET A 70 22.54 -3.01 -1.24
N THR A 71 22.71 -4.21 -1.79
CA THR A 71 23.73 -5.18 -1.39
C THR A 71 24.64 -5.51 -2.57
N ASP A 72 25.64 -6.36 -2.38
CA ASP A 72 26.50 -6.86 -3.46
C ASP A 72 25.71 -7.63 -4.54
N ASP A 73 24.54 -8.20 -4.19
CA ASP A 73 23.64 -8.92 -5.10
C ASP A 73 22.45 -8.06 -5.58
N GLY A 74 22.64 -6.74 -5.59
CA GLY A 74 21.59 -5.77 -5.85
C GLY A 74 20.72 -5.49 -4.62
N ARG A 75 19.64 -4.74 -4.82
CA ARG A 75 18.72 -4.37 -3.75
C ARG A 75 17.98 -5.61 -3.24
N LYS A 76 17.93 -5.79 -1.92
CA LYS A 76 17.29 -6.93 -1.24
C LYS A 76 16.50 -6.44 -0.02
N LEU A 77 15.47 -7.18 0.36
CA LEU A 77 14.86 -7.05 1.68
C LEU A 77 15.63 -7.97 2.64
N ILE A 78 16.27 -7.38 3.65
CA ILE A 78 17.12 -8.09 4.60
C ILE A 78 16.70 -7.80 6.04
N ASP A 79 17.12 -8.67 6.96
CA ASP A 79 17.00 -8.43 8.40
C ASP A 79 17.86 -7.24 8.83
N LYS A 80 17.26 -6.34 9.58
CA LYS A 80 17.92 -5.18 10.17
C LYS A 80 17.26 -4.85 11.51
N PRO A 81 17.64 -5.55 12.60
CA PRO A 81 17.04 -5.33 13.92
C PRO A 81 17.11 -3.86 14.34
N GLY A 82 15.99 -3.33 14.85
CA GLY A 82 15.83 -1.93 15.24
C GLY A 82 15.51 -0.97 14.09
N ALA A 83 15.38 -1.46 12.85
CA ALA A 83 14.86 -0.65 11.76
C ALA A 83 13.37 -0.34 11.97
N GLY A 84 12.98 0.90 11.66
CA GLY A 84 11.60 1.35 11.71
C GLY A 84 10.71 0.66 10.68
N PRO A 85 9.40 0.98 10.68
CA PRO A 85 8.43 0.24 9.88
C PRO A 85 8.65 0.46 8.38
N LEU A 86 8.40 -0.61 7.64
CA LEU A 86 8.33 -0.64 6.18
C LEU A 86 6.99 -1.22 5.73
N TRP A 87 6.60 -0.85 4.52
CA TRP A 87 5.44 -1.39 3.85
C TRP A 87 5.85 -1.89 2.47
N SER A 88 5.31 -3.04 2.07
CA SER A 88 5.31 -3.41 0.67
C SER A 88 4.56 -2.35 -0.11
N ARG A 89 5.03 -2.08 -1.32
CA ARG A 89 4.36 -1.14 -2.23
C ARG A 89 2.99 -1.68 -2.65
N ASN A 90 2.89 -2.98 -2.91
CA ASN A 90 1.69 -3.63 -3.39
C ASN A 90 1.33 -4.82 -2.49
N TYR A 91 0.04 -4.94 -2.19
CA TYR A 91 -0.54 -6.06 -1.47
C TYR A 91 -1.61 -6.74 -2.30
N ASP A 92 -1.66 -8.07 -2.25
CA ASP A 92 -2.72 -8.86 -2.87
C ASP A 92 -4.07 -8.58 -2.19
N ILE A 93 -5.11 -8.38 -2.99
CA ILE A 93 -6.44 -7.97 -2.49
C ILE A 93 -7.19 -9.10 -1.76
N VAL A 94 -6.79 -10.36 -1.96
CA VAL A 94 -7.46 -11.52 -1.35
C VAL A 94 -6.76 -11.90 -0.06
N THR A 95 -5.44 -11.97 -0.10
CA THR A 95 -4.61 -12.50 0.99
C THR A 95 -4.03 -11.42 1.90
N GLY A 96 -4.01 -10.15 1.44
CA GLY A 96 -3.36 -9.05 2.13
C GLY A 96 -1.84 -9.18 2.20
N GLN A 97 -1.22 -10.10 1.45
CA GLN A 97 0.22 -10.33 1.48
C GLN A 97 0.98 -9.43 0.50
N PRO A 98 2.23 -9.07 0.79
CA PRO A 98 3.13 -8.43 -0.17
C PRO A 98 3.22 -9.21 -1.49
N ILE A 99 3.17 -8.51 -2.61
CA ILE A 99 3.33 -9.11 -3.93
C ILE A 99 4.27 -8.32 -4.83
N PHE A 100 5.04 -9.04 -5.65
CA PHE A 100 6.13 -8.50 -6.45
C PHE A 100 6.03 -9.01 -7.89
N GLY A 101 6.05 -8.08 -8.84
CA GLY A 101 5.95 -8.38 -10.28
C GLY A 101 7.30 -8.34 -10.98
N ASP A 102 7.60 -9.37 -11.78
CA ASP A 102 8.82 -9.47 -12.59
C ASP A 102 8.52 -9.46 -14.10
N LYS A 103 9.57 -9.47 -14.92
CA LYS A 103 9.50 -9.44 -16.39
C LYS A 103 8.91 -10.71 -17.00
N ASP A 104 8.90 -11.82 -16.25
CA ASP A 104 8.30 -13.09 -16.65
C ASP A 104 6.77 -13.11 -16.50
N GLN A 105 6.17 -11.96 -16.13
CA GLN A 105 4.74 -11.77 -15.93
C GLN A 105 4.16 -12.60 -14.78
N LYS A 106 5.02 -13.08 -13.87
CA LYS A 106 4.59 -13.78 -12.66
C LYS A 106 4.54 -12.83 -11.47
N ILE A 107 3.70 -13.23 -10.51
CA ILE A 107 3.63 -12.62 -9.19
C ILE A 107 4.41 -13.51 -8.22
N HIS A 108 5.29 -12.87 -7.46
CA HIS A 108 6.10 -13.46 -6.42
C HIS A 108 5.66 -12.92 -5.06
N ASP A 109 5.87 -13.72 -4.02
CA ASP A 109 5.59 -13.41 -2.61
C ASP A 109 6.84 -12.97 -1.83
N ASP A 110 8.02 -13.08 -2.44
CA ASP A 110 9.29 -12.56 -1.90
C ASP A 110 10.00 -11.69 -2.95
N VAL A 111 10.29 -10.44 -2.58
CA VAL A 111 11.02 -9.49 -3.44
C VAL A 111 12.41 -10.00 -3.78
N ASN A 112 13.04 -10.82 -2.94
CA ASN A 112 14.36 -11.39 -3.19
C ASN A 112 14.35 -12.44 -4.32
N ASN A 113 13.16 -12.92 -4.72
CA ASN A 113 12.99 -13.88 -5.80
C ASN A 113 12.72 -13.24 -7.17
N ILE A 114 12.57 -11.91 -7.27
CA ILE A 114 12.45 -11.21 -8.55
C ILE A 114 13.83 -10.77 -9.08
N SER A 115 13.92 -10.53 -10.38
CA SER A 115 15.15 -10.16 -11.08
C SER A 115 15.82 -8.91 -10.49
N ILE A 116 17.15 -8.91 -10.44
CA ILE A 116 17.96 -7.79 -9.92
C ILE A 116 17.57 -6.46 -10.57
N GLY A 117 17.34 -6.45 -11.89
CA GLY A 117 16.92 -5.25 -12.60
C GLY A 117 15.56 -4.69 -12.10
N ARG A 118 14.61 -5.56 -11.74
CA ARG A 118 13.34 -5.15 -11.15
C ARG A 118 13.47 -4.75 -9.69
N ARG A 119 14.29 -5.44 -8.89
CA ARG A 119 14.58 -5.03 -7.50
C ARG A 119 15.21 -3.65 -7.42
N ASN A 120 16.16 -3.37 -8.31
CA ASN A 120 16.92 -2.12 -8.33
C ASN A 120 16.10 -0.96 -8.94
N GLY A 121 15.29 -1.24 -9.95
CA GLY A 121 14.55 -0.23 -10.71
C GLY A 121 13.27 0.28 -10.05
N TYR A 122 12.89 -0.25 -8.88
CA TYR A 122 11.64 0.12 -8.22
C TYR A 122 11.76 0.05 -6.70
N SER A 123 11.07 0.94 -6.00
CA SER A 123 10.95 0.90 -4.54
C SER A 123 9.80 -0.03 -4.16
N TRP A 124 10.11 -1.31 -4.00
CA TRP A 124 9.15 -2.35 -3.61
C TRP A 124 8.77 -2.32 -2.14
N TRP A 125 9.65 -1.77 -1.31
CA TRP A 125 9.38 -1.47 0.09
C TRP A 125 9.63 0.01 0.34
N ILE A 126 8.74 0.64 1.09
CA ILE A 126 8.71 2.08 1.32
C ILE A 126 8.35 2.38 2.77
N ALA A 127 8.86 3.51 3.28
CA ALA A 127 8.55 4.01 4.62
C ALA A 127 7.50 5.15 4.61
N SER A 128 7.08 5.61 3.42
CA SER A 128 6.17 6.75 3.30
C SER A 128 4.82 6.60 4.01
N PRO A 129 4.23 5.39 4.18
CA PRO A 129 2.98 5.26 4.92
C PRO A 129 3.02 5.70 6.38
N GLN A 130 4.21 5.76 6.99
CA GLN A 130 4.38 6.36 8.32
C GLN A 130 3.82 7.79 8.37
N LYS A 131 3.94 8.57 7.29
CA LYS A 131 3.42 9.95 7.23
C LYS A 131 1.91 10.03 7.43
N ALA A 132 1.16 9.07 6.89
CA ALA A 132 -0.28 9.01 7.08
C ALA A 132 -0.64 8.59 8.51
N LEU A 133 0.13 7.68 9.12
CA LEU A 133 -0.08 7.29 10.52
C LEU A 133 0.23 8.43 11.49
N ASP A 134 1.28 9.21 11.25
CA ASP A 134 1.62 10.38 12.05
C ASP A 134 0.51 11.44 11.97
N ALA A 135 0.07 11.79 10.74
CA ALA A 135 -1.03 12.72 10.53
C ALA A 135 -2.36 12.21 11.14
N TYR A 136 -2.60 10.90 11.11
CA TYR A 136 -3.78 10.29 11.72
C TYR A 136 -3.79 10.40 13.25
N ALA A 137 -2.64 10.28 13.90
CA ALA A 137 -2.53 10.47 15.34
C ALA A 137 -3.00 11.87 15.77
N GLU A 138 -2.61 12.90 15.01
CA GLU A 138 -3.07 14.29 15.25
C GLU A 138 -4.55 14.47 14.89
N TRP A 139 -4.97 13.99 13.72
CA TRP A 139 -6.33 14.14 13.21
C TRP A 139 -7.38 13.47 14.12
N SER A 140 -7.08 12.26 14.62
CA SER A 140 -8.01 11.47 15.43
C SER A 140 -8.30 12.11 16.79
N ALA A 141 -7.36 12.85 17.37
CA ALA A 141 -7.57 13.59 18.62
C ALA A 141 -8.61 14.71 18.47
N ALA A 142 -8.71 15.32 17.29
CA ALA A 142 -9.68 16.37 16.97
C ALA A 142 -11.00 15.83 16.38
N ASN A 143 -11.06 14.54 16.02
CA ASN A 143 -12.16 13.92 15.28
C ASN A 143 -12.73 12.65 15.94
N SER A 144 -12.59 12.55 17.27
CA SER A 144 -13.06 11.43 18.09
C SER A 144 -14.50 11.01 17.80
#